data_AF-A0A4P9ZND9-F1
#
_entry.id   AF-A0A4P9ZND9-F1
#
_cell.length_a   1.000
_cell.length_b   1.000
_cell.length_c   1.000
_cell.angle_alpha   90.00
_cell.angle_beta   90.00
_cell.angle_gamma   90.00
#
_symmetry.space_group_name_H-M   'P 1'
#
loop_
_entity.id
_entity.type
_entity.pdbx_description
1 polymer ?
#
loop_
_entity_poly.entity_id
_entity_poly.type
_entity_poly.pdbx_seq_one_letter_code
_entity_poly.pdbx_strand_id
1 'polypeptide(L)'
;QAYDPATGEINWDCPCLGGMATDGPCAEAFRESFSCFVYSKTDPQGIDCVDKFTSMQDCFAAHPEYYADLSEADAEIDEDEDEN
;
A
#
# COMPACT_ATOMS: atom_id res chain seq x y z
N GLN A 1 -6.69 -3.15 12.09
CA GLN A 1 -6.44 -3.81 10.79
C GLN A 1 -7.61 -3.46 9.87
N ALA A 2 -7.37 -3.20 8.59
CA ALA A 2 -8.40 -2.76 7.65
C ALA A 2 -9.20 -3.92 7.01
N TYR A 3 -8.66 -5.14 7.01
CA TYR A 3 -9.28 -6.31 6.41
C TYR A 3 -9.91 -7.22 7.46
N ASP A 4 -11.14 -7.68 7.19
CA ASP A 4 -11.82 -8.72 7.98
C ASP A 4 -11.72 -10.07 7.26
N PRO A 5 -10.95 -11.05 7.79
CA PRO A 5 -10.81 -12.36 7.15
C PRO A 5 -12.07 -13.24 7.23
N ALA A 6 -13.03 -12.93 8.11
CA ALA A 6 -14.28 -13.68 8.23
C ALA A 6 -15.28 -13.30 7.14
N THR A 7 -15.32 -12.01 6.75
CA THR A 7 -16.21 -11.51 5.69
C THR A 7 -15.51 -11.38 4.34
N GLY A 8 -14.19 -11.24 4.33
CA GLY A 8 -13.42 -10.93 3.12
C GLY A 8 -13.48 -9.46 2.71
N GLU A 9 -13.98 -8.56 3.58
CA GLU A 9 -14.18 -7.16 3.26
C GLU A 9 -13.02 -6.28 3.76
N ILE A 10 -12.72 -5.22 3.00
CA ILE A 10 -11.76 -4.19 3.38
C ILE A 10 -12.54 -2.94 3.79
N ASN A 11 -12.32 -2.48 5.03
CA ASN A 11 -12.82 -1.20 5.51
C ASN A 11 -11.88 -0.08 5.05
N TRP A 12 -12.25 0.57 3.94
CA TRP A 12 -11.49 1.69 3.36
C TRP A 12 -11.49 2.96 4.22
N ASP A 13 -12.43 3.07 5.16
CA ASP A 13 -12.49 4.18 6.12
C ASP A 13 -11.68 3.90 7.39
N CYS A 14 -10.93 2.79 7.45
CA CYS A 14 -10.06 2.51 8.59
C CYS A 14 -9.02 3.63 8.75
N PRO A 15 -8.93 4.30 9.92
CA PRO A 15 -7.87 5.29 10.16
C PRO A 15 -6.45 4.74 9.97
N CYS A 16 -6.31 3.41 10.05
CA CYS A 16 -5.06 2.71 9.79
C CYS A 16 -4.56 2.79 8.34
N LEU A 17 -5.42 3.15 7.38
CA LEU A 17 -5.03 3.36 5.97
C LEU A 17 -4.59 4.81 5.71
N GLY A 18 -4.60 5.68 6.71
CA GLY A 18 -4.06 7.05 6.60
C GLY A 18 -4.74 7.91 5.54
N GLY A 19 -5.99 7.61 5.18
CA GLY A 19 -6.71 8.31 4.10
C GLY A 19 -6.26 7.95 2.69
N MET A 20 -5.24 7.09 2.50
CA MET A 20 -4.72 6.75 1.17
C MET A 20 -5.77 6.09 0.25
N ALA A 21 -6.77 5.44 0.82
CA ALA A 21 -7.83 4.77 0.07
C ALA A 21 -9.03 5.66 -0.28
N THR A 22 -9.15 6.84 0.34
CA THR A 22 -10.31 7.73 0.22
C THR A 22 -9.93 9.08 -0.38
N ASP A 23 -8.70 9.53 -0.13
CA ASP A 23 -8.24 10.88 -0.40
C ASP A 23 -7.12 10.88 -1.47
N GLY A 24 -7.06 11.96 -2.24
CA GLY A 24 -5.98 12.21 -3.19
C GLY A 24 -6.11 11.50 -4.54
N PRO A 25 -5.24 11.87 -5.50
CA PRO A 25 -5.34 11.43 -6.89
C PRO A 25 -5.00 9.94 -7.12
N CYS A 26 -4.28 9.30 -6.19
CA CYS A 26 -3.84 7.90 -6.32
C CYS A 26 -4.66 6.91 -5.49
N ALA A 27 -5.81 7.32 -4.93
CA ALA A 27 -6.65 6.46 -4.11
C ALA A 27 -7.11 5.17 -4.81
N GLU A 28 -7.35 5.23 -6.11
CA GLU A 28 -7.71 4.06 -6.91
C GLU A 28 -6.55 3.06 -7.03
N ALA A 29 -5.35 3.54 -7.39
CA ALA A 29 -4.16 2.71 -7.48
C ALA A 29 -3.81 2.07 -6.12
N PHE A 30 -4.02 2.80 -5.02
CA PHE A 30 -3.88 2.26 -3.66
C PHE A 30 -4.87 1.14 -3.39
N ARG A 31 -6.17 1.35 -3.66
CA ARG A 31 -7.20 0.32 -3.45
C ARG A 31 -6.92 -0.95 -4.27
N GLU A 32 -6.49 -0.81 -5.52
CA GLU A 32 -6.13 -1.96 -6.37
C GLU A 32 -4.93 -2.73 -5.80
N SER A 33 -3.86 -2.03 -5.43
CA SER A 33 -2.64 -2.66 -4.91
C SER A 33 -2.89 -3.33 -3.56
N PHE A 34 -3.55 -2.63 -2.64
CA PHE A 34 -3.84 -3.12 -1.30
C PHE A 34 -4.80 -4.30 -1.32
N SER A 35 -5.86 -4.24 -2.12
CA SER A 35 -6.79 -5.38 -2.26
C SER A 35 -6.11 -6.58 -2.91
N CYS A 36 -5.27 -6.39 -3.94
CA CYS A 36 -4.49 -7.48 -4.51
C CYS A 36 -3.64 -8.17 -3.45
N PHE A 37 -2.87 -7.41 -2.67
CA PHE A 37 -2.02 -7.94 -1.61
C PHE A 37 -2.82 -8.72 -0.55
N VAL A 38 -3.90 -8.12 -0.03
CA VAL A 38 -4.75 -8.73 1.00
C VAL A 38 -5.39 -10.03 0.52
N TYR A 39 -5.79 -10.09 -0.74
CA TYR A 39 -6.42 -11.29 -1.31
C TYR A 39 -5.42 -12.32 -1.84
N SER A 40 -4.18 -11.94 -2.09
CA SER A 40 -3.14 -12.83 -2.59
C SER A 40 -3.00 -14.07 -1.71
N LYS A 41 -2.85 -15.22 -2.38
CA LYS A 41 -2.62 -16.55 -1.76
C LYS A 41 -1.27 -17.14 -2.16
N THR A 42 -0.42 -16.33 -2.77
CA THR A 42 0.93 -16.74 -3.18
C THR A 42 1.86 -16.78 -1.97
N ASP A 43 2.97 -17.50 -2.10
CA ASP A 43 4.07 -17.53 -1.13
C ASP A 43 5.34 -17.10 -1.87
N PRO A 44 5.89 -15.89 -1.61
CA PRO A 44 5.44 -14.92 -0.61
C PRO A 44 4.16 -14.16 -1.02
N GLN A 45 3.35 -13.77 -0.02
CA GLN A 45 2.09 -13.06 -0.24
C GLN A 45 2.32 -11.78 -1.05
N GLY A 46 1.55 -11.61 -2.12
CA GLY A 46 1.55 -10.40 -2.94
C GLY A 46 2.63 -10.34 -4.02
N ILE A 47 3.42 -11.41 -4.23
CA ILE A 47 4.38 -11.45 -5.34
C ILE A 47 3.70 -11.35 -6.72
N ASP A 48 2.44 -11.73 -6.80
CA ASP A 48 1.57 -11.58 -7.98
C ASP A 48 1.01 -10.15 -8.16
N CYS A 49 1.23 -9.26 -7.19
CA CYS A 49 0.69 -7.90 -7.17
C CYS A 49 1.73 -6.83 -7.48
N VAL A 50 2.98 -7.20 -7.78
CA VAL A 50 4.10 -6.26 -7.98
C VAL A 50 3.75 -5.16 -9.00
N ASP A 51 3.16 -5.51 -10.14
CA ASP A 51 2.78 -4.52 -11.16
C ASP A 51 1.78 -3.46 -10.65
N LYS A 52 0.90 -3.84 -9.70
CA LYS A 52 -0.05 -2.93 -9.07
C LYS A 52 0.67 -1.96 -8.15
N PHE A 53 1.57 -2.47 -7.31
CA PHE A 53 2.43 -1.63 -6.46
C PHE A 53 3.32 -0.69 -7.28
N THR A 54 3.86 -1.13 -8.42
CA THR A 54 4.59 -0.27 -9.34
C THR A 54 3.69 0.86 -9.88
N SER A 55 2.47 0.53 -10.32
CA SER A 55 1.51 1.54 -10.81
C SER A 55 1.13 2.56 -9.74
N MET A 56 1.01 2.13 -8.48
CA MET A 56 0.75 3.01 -7.34
C MET A 56 1.95 3.94 -7.06
N GLN A 57 3.18 3.40 -7.07
CA GLN A 57 4.40 4.20 -6.92
C GLN A 57 4.56 5.21 -8.04
N ASP A 58 4.32 4.82 -9.29
CA ASP A 58 4.33 5.72 -10.44
C ASP A 58 3.31 6.87 -10.26
N CYS A 59 2.13 6.56 -9.71
CA CYS A 59 1.14 7.58 -9.39
C CYS A 59 1.62 8.54 -8.30
N PHE A 60 2.23 8.03 -7.23
CA PHE A 60 2.79 8.89 -6.18
C PHE A 60 3.90 9.81 -6.72
N ALA A 61 4.78 9.27 -7.56
CA ALA A 61 5.85 10.04 -8.22
C ALA A 61 5.30 11.12 -9.17
N ALA A 62 4.13 10.91 -9.78
CA ALA A 62 3.46 11.89 -10.61
C ALA A 62 2.74 13.00 -9.82
N HIS A 63 2.51 12.79 -8.52
CA HIS A 63 1.80 13.71 -7.63
C HIS A 63 2.61 14.05 -6.36
N PRO A 64 3.85 14.55 -6.49
CA PRO A 64 4.73 14.82 -5.35
C PRO A 64 4.12 15.85 -4.39
N GLU A 65 3.27 16.77 -4.87
CA GLU A 65 2.58 17.74 -4.03
C GLU A 65 1.58 17.14 -3.04
N TYR A 66 1.11 15.91 -3.27
CA TYR A 66 0.23 15.17 -2.36
C TYR A 66 0.97 14.14 -1.50
N TYR A 67 2.11 13.64 -1.98
CA TYR A 67 2.75 12.44 -1.43
C TYR A 67 4.22 12.63 -1.03
N ALA A 68 4.75 13.86 -1.03
CA ALA A 68 6.13 14.15 -0.61
C ALA A 68 6.47 13.58 0.78
N ASP A 69 5.54 13.70 1.73
CA ASP A 69 5.72 13.18 3.10
C ASP A 69 5.85 11.65 3.15
N LEU A 70 5.31 10.92 2.16
CA LEU A 70 5.46 9.47 2.06
C LEU A 70 6.83 9.07 1.51
N SER A 71 7.39 9.88 0.62
CA SER A 71 8.70 9.62 0.00
C SER A 71 9.88 9.83 0.96
N GLU A 72 9.73 10.70 1.96
CA GLU A 72 10.74 10.90 3.00
C GLU A 72 10.67 9.82 4.10
N ALA A 73 9.50 9.27 4.37
CA ALA A 73 9.31 8.20 5.37
C ALA A 73 9.83 6.82 4.91
N ASP A 74 9.84 6.54 3.61
CA ASP A 74 10.36 5.28 3.04
C ASP A 74 11.90 5.26 2.91
N ALA A 75 12.56 6.42 3.10
CA ALA A 75 14.03 6.51 3.14
C ALA A 75 14.62 6.09 4.50
N GLU A 76 13.79 5.81 5.51
CA GLU A 76 14.18 5.26 6.82
C GLU A 76 13.80 3.78 6.96
N ILE A 77 13.88 2.98 5.88
CA ILE A 77 14.05 1.53 6.04
C ILE A 77 15.48 1.31 6.55
N ASP A 78 15.58 1.29 7.88
CA ASP A 78 16.75 0.94 8.67
C ASP A 78 17.35 -0.38 8.17
N GLU A 79 18.64 -0.37 7.82
CA GLU A 79 19.46 -1.54 7.47
C GLU A 79 19.78 -2.39 8.72
N ASP A 80 18.81 -2.65 9.60
CA ASP A 80 19.02 -3.30 10.91
C ASP A 80 18.22 -4.61 11.03
N GLU A 81 18.50 -5.65 10.21
CA GLU A 81 18.28 -7.06 10.58
C GLU A 81 19.20 -8.03 9.77
N ASP A 82 20.51 -7.97 10.00
CA ASP A 82 21.43 -9.10 9.71
C ASP A 82 22.53 -9.19 10.80
N GLU A 83 22.12 -9.39 12.05
CA GLU A 83 22.97 -9.98 13.10
C GLU A 83 22.45 -11.37 13.49
N ASN A 84 23.02 -12.42 12.89
CA ASN A 84 23.44 -13.64 13.60
C ASN A 84 24.50 -14.44 12.83
#